data_AF-A0A377BUH8-F1
#
_entry.id   AF-A0A377BUH8-F1
#
_cell.length_a   1.000
_cell.length_b   1.000
_cell.length_c   1.000
_cell.angle_alpha   90.00
_cell.angle_beta   90.00
_cell.angle_gamma   90.00
#
_symmetry.space_group_name_H-M   'P 1'
#
loop_
_entity.id
_entity.type
_entity.pdbx_description
1 polymer ?
#
loop_
_entity_poly.entity_id
_entity_poly.type
_entity_poly.pdbx_seq_one_letter_code
_entity_poly.pdbx_strand_id
1 'polypeptide(L)'
;MMCEMIKRNDLLRLSETVIKPFYYQRVQETIAIIRRYLPENRCLIHKPEGAIFLWLWFKDLPITTGAALSAPESTRRADGAGAQLLPRAG
;
A
#
# COMPACT_ATOMS: atom_id res chain seq x y z
N MET A 1 -11.67 2.13 30.82
CA MET A 1 -11.82 1.22 29.66
C MET A 1 -10.54 0.42 29.39
N MET A 2 -9.38 1.05 29.20
CA MET A 2 -8.11 0.33 29.00
C MET A 2 -7.70 -0.57 30.17
N CYS A 3 -7.90 -0.13 31.42
CA CYS A 3 -7.64 -0.96 32.60
C CYS A 3 -8.48 -2.25 32.63
N GLU A 4 -9.69 -2.23 32.08
CA GLU A 4 -10.55 -3.42 32.03
C GLU A 4 -10.05 -4.44 30.99
N MET A 5 -9.54 -3.97 29.85
CA MET A 5 -8.93 -4.85 28.84
C MET A 5 -7.63 -5.49 29.34
N ILE A 6 -6.87 -4.77 30.16
CA ILE A 6 -5.66 -5.30 30.81
C ILE A 6 -6.05 -6.37 31.83
N LYS A 7 -7.02 -6.09 32.72
CA LYS A 7 -7.52 -7.05 33.71
C LYS A 7 -8.06 -8.34 33.08
N ARG A 8 -8.74 -8.22 31.93
CA ARG A 8 -9.29 -9.37 31.19
C ARG A 8 -8.27 -10.05 30.28
N ASN A 9 -7.03 -9.57 30.24
CA ASN A 9 -5.97 -10.03 29.35
C ASN A 9 -6.34 -9.97 27.85
N ASP A 10 -7.28 -9.09 27.50
CA ASP A 10 -7.81 -8.93 26.15
C ASP A 10 -6.85 -8.17 25.24
N LEU A 11 -6.00 -7.31 25.80
CA LEU A 11 -5.13 -6.43 25.03
C LEU A 11 -4.16 -7.23 24.12
N LEU A 12 -3.41 -8.17 24.70
CA LEU A 12 -2.48 -9.01 23.93
C LEU A 12 -3.24 -9.95 22.99
N ARG A 13 -4.31 -10.58 23.51
CA ARG A 13 -5.14 -11.51 22.73
C ARG A 13 -5.68 -10.84 21.47
N LEU A 14 -6.32 -9.69 21.60
CA LEU A 14 -6.88 -8.96 20.46
C LEU A 14 -5.78 -8.44 19.52
N SER A 15 -4.64 -8.02 20.05
CA SER A 15 -3.51 -7.58 19.23
C SER A 15 -3.01 -8.71 18.32
N GLU A 16 -2.82 -9.91 18.86
CA GLU A 16 -2.29 -11.06 18.11
C GLU A 16 -3.34 -11.79 17.26
N THR A 17 -4.60 -11.84 17.71
CA THR A 17 -5.65 -12.64 17.05
C THR A 17 -6.57 -11.85 16.14
N VAL A 18 -6.62 -10.52 16.29
CA VAL A 18 -7.53 -9.66 15.50
C VAL A 18 -6.75 -8.59 14.75
N ILE A 19 -6.00 -7.75 15.45
CA ILE A 19 -5.39 -6.55 14.86
C ILE A 19 -4.26 -6.94 13.89
N LYS A 20 -3.29 -7.72 14.34
CA LYS A 20 -2.14 -8.13 13.54
C LYS A 20 -2.54 -8.95 12.30
N PRO A 21 -3.41 -9.98 12.38
CA PRO A 21 -3.84 -10.72 11.20
C PRO A 21 -4.58 -9.84 10.19
N PHE A 22 -5.43 -8.92 10.66
CA PHE A 22 -6.14 -7.98 9.81
C PHE A 22 -5.17 -7.10 9.00
N TYR A 23 -4.23 -6.43 9.68
CA TYR A 23 -3.27 -5.55 8.99
C TYR A 23 -2.27 -6.33 8.12
N TYR A 24 -1.90 -7.55 8.54
CA TYR A 24 -1.06 -8.43 7.73
C TYR A 24 -1.75 -8.79 6.40
N GLN A 25 -3.03 -9.17 6.43
CA GLN A 25 -3.78 -9.45 5.21
C GLN A 25 -3.88 -8.20 4.31
N ARG A 26 -4.22 -7.05 4.89
CA ARG A 26 -4.35 -5.78 4.14
C ARG A 26 -3.05 -5.36 3.47
N VAL A 27 -1.91 -5.51 4.13
CA VAL A 27 -0.62 -5.14 3.53
C VAL A 27 -0.26 -6.06 2.36
N GLN A 28 -0.51 -7.37 2.46
CA GLN A 28 -0.28 -8.31 1.35
C GLN A 28 -1.15 -7.97 0.14
N GLU A 29 -2.45 -7.75 0.36
CA GLU A 29 -3.38 -7.34 -0.69
C GLU A 29 -2.96 -6.03 -1.35
N THR A 30 -2.55 -5.04 -0.55
CA THR A 30 -2.11 -3.73 -1.05
C THR A 30 -0.84 -3.85 -1.89
N ILE A 31 0.14 -4.63 -1.44
CA ILE A 31 1.36 -4.90 -2.21
C ILE A 31 1.02 -5.60 -3.52
N ALA A 32 0.13 -6.60 -3.51
CA ALA A 32 -0.31 -7.27 -4.72
C ALA A 32 -0.99 -6.30 -5.70
N ILE A 33 -1.84 -5.39 -5.20
CA ILE A 33 -2.45 -4.34 -6.02
C ILE A 33 -1.37 -3.45 -6.63
N ILE A 34 -0.44 -2.94 -5.82
CA ILE A 34 0.65 -2.07 -6.30
C ILE A 34 1.46 -2.78 -7.38
N ARG A 35 1.85 -4.04 -7.17
CA ARG A 35 2.68 -4.81 -8.10
C ARG A 35 2.01 -5.10 -9.45
N ARG A 36 0.68 -5.09 -9.53
CA ARG A 36 -0.04 -5.17 -10.82
C ARG A 36 0.17 -3.95 -11.71
N TYR A 37 0.41 -2.78 -11.12
CA TYR A 37 0.55 -1.51 -11.84
C TYR A 37 1.97 -0.95 -11.81
N LEU A 38 2.77 -1.32 -10.80
CA LEU A 38 4.09 -0.79 -10.52
C LEU A 38 5.09 -1.95 -10.32
N PRO A 39 5.79 -2.35 -11.39
CA PRO A 39 6.81 -3.39 -11.32
C PRO A 39 8.00 -2.96 -10.44
N GLU A 40 8.74 -3.94 -9.92
CA GLU A 40 9.85 -3.74 -8.97
C GLU A 40 10.97 -2.85 -9.48
N ASN A 41 11.20 -2.85 -10.81
CA ASN A 41 12.20 -2.00 -11.43
C ASN A 41 11.86 -0.50 -11.32
N ARG A 42 10.58 -0.14 -11.19
CA ARG A 42 10.11 1.26 -11.07
C ARG A 42 9.81 1.67 -9.64
N CYS A 43 9.39 0.73 -8.78
CA CYS A 43 8.99 1.03 -7.40
C CYS A 43 9.49 -0.04 -6.44
N LEU A 44 10.37 0.35 -5.53
CA LEU A 44 10.77 -0.48 -4.39
C LEU A 44 9.80 -0.25 -3.23
N ILE A 45 9.46 -1.33 -2.54
CA ILE A 45 8.59 -1.29 -1.36
C ILE A 45 9.46 -1.75 -0.18
N HIS A 46 9.59 -0.92 0.86
CA HIS A 46 10.28 -1.35 2.09
C HIS A 46 9.55 -2.54 2.71
N LYS A 47 10.29 -3.48 3.28
CA LYS A 47 9.71 -4.64 3.97
C LYS A 47 8.73 -4.15 5.06
N PRO A 48 7.45 -4.58 5.05
CA PRO A 48 6.51 -4.18 6.09
C PRO A 48 6.81 -4.97 7.38
N GLU A 49 7.30 -4.29 8.42
CA GLU A 49 7.72 -4.90 9.69
C GLU A 49 6.69 -4.74 10.83
N GLY A 50 5.50 -4.22 10.53
CA GLY A 50 4.39 -4.11 11.51
C GLY A 50 3.80 -2.71 11.64
N ALA A 51 4.30 -1.73 10.88
CA ALA A 51 3.65 -0.43 10.76
C ALA A 51 2.41 -0.51 9.83
N ILE A 52 1.46 0.41 10.03
CA ILE A 52 0.25 0.50 9.21
C ILE A 52 0.46 1.24 7.86
N PHE A 53 1.69 1.68 7.58
CA PHE A 53 2.06 2.42 6.39
C PHE A 53 3.03 1.64 5.51
N LEU A 54 2.98 1.89 4.20
CA LEU A 54 3.94 1.36 3.23
C LEU A 54 4.88 2.48 2.78
N TRP A 55 6.18 2.22 2.82
CA TRP A 55 7.19 3.10 2.27
C TRP A 55 7.51 2.70 0.83
N LEU A 56 7.19 3.60 -0.11
CA LEU A 56 7.40 3.40 -1.54
C LEU A 56 8.55 4.28 -2.02
N TRP A 57 9.52 3.69 -2.70
CA TRP A 57 10.61 4.40 -3.34
C TRP A 57 10.54 4.20 -4.85
N PHE A 58 10.22 5.26 -5.57
CA PHE A 58 10.20 5.27 -7.02
C PHE A 58 11.59 5.56 -7.58
N LYS A 59 12.10 4.66 -8.42
CA LYS A 59 13.36 4.87 -9.14
C LYS A 59 13.11 5.74 -10.36
N ASP A 60 14.03 6.66 -10.62
CA ASP A 60 14.05 7.50 -11.83
C ASP A 60 12.77 8.31 -12.06
N LEU A 61 12.21 8.87 -10.98
CA LEU A 61 11.06 9.77 -11.09
C LEU A 61 11.53 11.06 -11.80
N PRO A 62 11.01 11.41 -12.99
CA PRO A 62 11.43 12.60 -13.75
C PRO A 62 11.00 13.91 -13.08
N ILE A 63 10.20 13.81 -12.03
CA ILE A 63 9.77 14.89 -11.13
C ILE A 63 10.22 14.53 -9.71
N THR A 64 10.66 15.51 -8.93
CA THR A 64 10.99 15.28 -7.52
C THR A 64 9.73 14.90 -6.75
N THR A 65 9.83 14.08 -5.70
CA THR A 65 8.67 13.63 -4.90
C THR A 65 7.79 14.79 -4.41
N GLY A 66 8.38 15.95 -4.12
CA GLY A 66 7.66 17.16 -3.76
C GLY A 66 6.76 17.71 -4.88
N ALA A 67 7.19 17.63 -6.14
CA ALA A 67 6.39 18.04 -7.29
C ALA A 67 5.24 17.04 -7.57
N ALA A 68 5.46 15.73 -7.35
CA ALA A 68 4.42 14.72 -7.50
C ALA A 68 3.30 14.85 -6.45
N LEU A 69 3.65 15.21 -5.21
CA LEU A 69 2.70 15.40 -4.11
C LEU A 69 1.89 16.71 -4.22
N SER A 70 2.50 17.76 -4.80
CA SER A 70 1.86 19.07 -5.00
C SER A 70 1.08 19.18 -6.32
N ALA A 71 1.13 18.17 -7.18
CA ALA A 71 0.37 18.13 -8.42
C ALA A 71 -1.15 18.10 -8.14
N PRO A 72 -1.96 18.90 -8.86
CA PRO A 72 -3.41 18.90 -8.73
C PRO A 72 -3.96 17.49 -9.01
N GLU A 73 -5.05 17.13 -8.32
CA GLU A 73 -5.58 15.76 -8.34
C GLU A 73 -5.98 15.28 -9.74
N SER A 74 -6.32 16.22 -10.63
CA SER A 74 -6.57 15.98 -12.06
C SER A 74 -5.35 15.46 -12.82
N THR A 75 -4.14 15.80 -12.38
CA THR A 75 -2.85 15.42 -12.99
C THR A 75 -2.21 14.22 -12.27
N ARG A 76 -2.71 13.85 -11.08
CA ARG A 76 -2.28 12.63 -10.34
C ARG A 76 -2.87 11.33 -10.88
N ARG A 77 -3.78 11.38 -11.86
CA ARG A 77 -4.09 10.22 -12.68
C ARG A 77 -2.83 9.87 -13.45
N ALA A 78 -2.16 8.80 -13.03
CA ALA A 78 -1.08 8.21 -13.79
C ALA A 78 -1.50 8.16 -15.26
N ASP A 79 -0.73 8.81 -16.12
CA ASP A 79 -0.81 8.60 -17.55
C ASP A 79 -0.60 7.11 -17.80
N GLY A 80 -1.73 6.39 -17.86
CA GLY A 80 -1.84 5.03 -18.33
C GLY A 80 -1.66 5.01 -19.84
N ALA A 81 -0.53 5.53 -20.33
CA ALA A 81 -0.06 5.26 -21.67
C ALA A 81 0.54 3.84 -21.66
N GLY A 82 -0.33 2.85 -21.81
CA GLY A 82 0.07 1.44 -21.92
C GLY A 82 -1.03 0.39 -21.70
N ALA A 83 -2.25 0.77 -21.30
CA ALA A 83 -3.39 -0.16 -21.35
C ALA A 83 -3.94 -0.17 -22.78
N GLN A 84 -3.24 -0.86 -23.68
CA GLN A 84 -3.78 -1.18 -24.99
C GLN A 84 -4.99 -2.08 -24.78
N LEU A 85 -6.18 -1.53 -25.05
CA LEU A 85 -7.43 -2.26 -25.16
C LEU A 85 -7.22 -3.42 -26.14
N LEU A 86 -7.14 -4.64 -25.61
CA LEU A 86 -7.27 -5.85 -26.43
C LEU A 86 -8.64 -5.80 -27.12
N PRO A 87 -8.72 -6.03 -28.44
CA PRO A 87 -10.00 -6.08 -29.12
C PRO A 87 -10.77 -7.30 -28.59
N ARG A 88 -12.02 -7.10 -28.20
CA ARG A 88 -12.95 -8.21 -28.00
C ARG A 88 -13.14 -8.90 -29.36
N ALA A 89 -12.53 -10.08 -29.49
CA ALA A 89 -12.84 -10.98 -30.57
C ALA A 89 -14.06 -11.82 -30.17
N GLY A 90 -15.08 -11.77 -31.05
CA GLY A 90 -16.08 -12.81 -31.35
C GLY A 90 -16.70 -13.58 -30.19
#